data_AF-A0A9X3KTR2-F1
#
_entry.id   AF-A0A9X3KTR2-F1
#
_cell.length_a   1.000
_cell.length_b   1.000
_cell.length_c   1.000
_cell.angle_alpha   90.00
_cell.angle_beta   90.00
_cell.angle_gamma   90.00
#
_symmetry.space_group_name_H-M   'P 1'
#
loop_
_entity.id
_entity.type
_entity.pdbx_description
1 polymer ?
#
loop_
_entity_poly.entity_id
_entity_poly.type
_entity_poly.pdbx_seq_one_letter_code
_entity_poly.pdbx_strand_id
1 'polypeptide(L)'
;FAEGDAGVYLTDAALLERLAQDKLAGIAAEVKAEGWAWVDATHAVTHADLHAFQRAPRERREPNKREAQRIKKLQTKMHELAAAVDDALDAEDEEKADALQEEGEAVGEQLQALEDGLQDYGATVKAAAGAIVTTDRNGQAVIYRGLLREAEAKALRTLERLRQGFSGEDAGNDDEGEDGDSEGQPKTAAMSDRLAQRLSAHRTAALQIEVARHPQVALAALVHGMVQTVLQGGYHGHDLPLGVSLKVQDRLEGMAPDWPESPAAVALRELQQVAGEALPQDSAELFAALLAKSQDELVRLLAVCVAVTVDVVTPRTTRQQPGEELAQAVRLDMAAWWKPTNEGYFRHVPKAAILEAVERFAPSHVTRLAKLKKADIASEAERLADGTGWMPAIFKAEGPDATQAEPQEQDDAPEDAEATADEPAVALAA
;
A
#
# COMPACT_ATOMS: atom_id res chain seq x y z
N PHE A 1 -17.96 -32.76 12.87
CA PHE A 1 -17.64 -33.77 11.85
C PHE A 1 -18.83 -34.70 11.66
N ALA A 2 -19.53 -34.61 10.54
CA ALA A 2 -20.44 -35.64 10.06
C ALA A 2 -20.70 -35.41 8.56
N GLU A 3 -20.02 -36.17 7.73
CA GLU A 3 -20.47 -36.45 6.37
C GLU A 3 -20.97 -37.91 6.38
N GLY A 4 -22.28 -38.08 6.11
CA GLY A 4 -22.93 -39.37 5.85
C GLY A 4 -22.93 -40.39 6.99
N ASP A 5 -23.80 -40.23 8.00
CA ASP A 5 -24.24 -41.23 9.02
C ASP A 5 -23.18 -42.11 9.74
N ALA A 6 -21.89 -41.92 9.48
CA ALA A 6 -20.74 -42.54 10.14
C ALA A 6 -20.06 -41.54 11.08
N GLY A 7 -20.86 -40.74 11.79
CA GLY A 7 -20.34 -39.77 12.76
C GLY A 7 -19.73 -40.48 13.96
N VAL A 8 -18.41 -40.32 14.16
CA VAL A 8 -17.77 -40.66 15.42
C VAL A 8 -18.17 -39.59 16.44
N TYR A 9 -19.09 -39.95 17.34
CA TYR A 9 -19.48 -39.08 18.44
C TYR A 9 -18.42 -39.14 19.53
N LEU A 10 -17.76 -38.02 19.78
CA LEU A 10 -16.86 -37.87 20.92
C LEU A 10 -17.72 -37.60 22.16
N THR A 11 -17.80 -38.59 23.05
CA THR A 11 -18.64 -38.54 24.25
C THR A 11 -18.02 -37.77 25.41
N ASP A 12 -16.70 -37.56 25.38
CA ASP A 12 -15.94 -36.85 26.41
C ASP A 12 -15.07 -35.74 25.79
N ALA A 13 -15.66 -34.55 25.68
CA ALA A 13 -14.99 -33.36 25.17
C ALA A 13 -13.80 -32.95 26.07
N ALA A 14 -13.91 -33.12 27.39
CA ALA A 14 -12.86 -32.76 28.33
C ALA A 14 -11.64 -33.70 28.22
N LEU A 15 -11.85 -34.97 27.89
CA LEU A 15 -10.76 -35.89 27.57
C LEU A 15 -10.10 -35.54 26.23
N LEU A 16 -10.88 -35.20 25.21
CA LEU A 16 -10.33 -34.77 23.91
C LEU A 16 -9.45 -33.53 24.07
N GLU A 17 -9.92 -32.50 24.77
CA GLU A 17 -9.18 -31.28 25.03
C GLU A 17 -7.87 -31.56 25.78
N ARG A 18 -7.91 -32.43 26.80
CA ARG A 18 -6.69 -32.83 27.52
C ARG A 18 -5.69 -33.55 26.61
N LEU A 19 -6.13 -34.51 25.81
CA LEU A 19 -5.25 -35.24 24.89
C LEU A 19 -4.69 -34.34 23.79
N ALA A 20 -5.47 -33.39 23.28
CA ALA A 20 -5.01 -32.40 22.33
C ALA A 20 -3.95 -31.49 22.97
N GLN A 21 -4.21 -30.98 24.18
CA GLN A 21 -3.26 -30.16 24.92
C GLN A 21 -1.97 -30.93 25.24
N ASP A 22 -2.05 -32.18 25.67
CA ASP A 22 -0.87 -33.01 25.97
C ASP A 22 -0.01 -33.25 24.72
N LYS A 23 -0.64 -33.48 23.56
CA LYS A 23 0.07 -33.60 22.27
C LYS A 23 0.72 -32.29 21.86
N LEU A 24 -0.01 -31.18 21.93
CA LEU A 24 0.53 -29.85 21.61
C LEU A 24 1.65 -29.46 22.58
N ALA A 25 1.55 -29.81 23.85
CA ALA A 25 2.58 -29.59 24.86
C ALA A 25 3.85 -30.40 24.56
N GLY A 26 3.72 -31.64 24.08
CA GLY A 26 4.85 -32.44 23.58
C GLY A 26 5.60 -31.73 22.45
N ILE A 27 4.87 -31.27 21.44
CA ILE A 27 5.45 -30.51 20.30
C ILE A 27 6.05 -29.19 20.78
N ALA A 28 5.38 -28.48 21.69
CA ALA A 28 5.87 -27.23 22.26
C ALA A 28 7.18 -27.43 23.05
N ALA A 29 7.37 -28.58 23.70
CA ALA A 29 8.62 -28.91 24.39
C ALA A 29 9.77 -29.14 23.40
N GLU A 30 9.52 -29.81 22.27
CA GLU A 30 10.49 -29.98 21.17
C GLU A 30 10.88 -28.62 20.59
N VAL A 31 9.89 -27.77 20.30
CA VAL A 31 10.13 -26.41 19.80
C VAL A 31 10.93 -25.61 20.84
N LYS A 32 10.59 -25.69 22.12
CA LYS A 32 11.32 -24.97 23.17
C LYS A 32 12.80 -25.39 23.25
N ALA A 33 13.11 -26.67 22.97
CA ALA A 33 14.49 -27.15 22.90
C ALA A 33 15.30 -26.55 21.73
N GLU A 34 14.65 -25.95 20.71
CA GLU A 34 15.31 -25.19 19.65
C GLU A 34 15.91 -23.85 20.14
N GLY A 35 15.59 -23.42 21.36
CA GLY A 35 16.15 -22.21 22.00
C GLY A 35 15.24 -20.97 21.98
N TRP A 36 13.93 -21.14 21.73
CA TRP A 36 12.95 -20.04 21.77
C TRP A 36 12.71 -19.53 23.20
N ALA A 37 12.55 -18.21 23.35
CA ALA A 37 12.35 -17.54 24.64
C ALA A 37 11.10 -18.04 25.37
N TRP A 38 10.02 -18.22 24.61
CA TRP A 38 8.76 -18.77 25.06
C TRP A 38 8.12 -19.61 23.96
N VAL A 39 7.36 -20.63 24.37
CA VAL A 39 6.55 -21.42 23.45
C VAL A 39 5.19 -21.59 24.08
N ASP A 40 4.14 -21.28 23.32
CA ASP A 40 2.77 -21.39 23.78
C ASP A 40 2.02 -22.46 22.97
N ALA A 41 1.26 -23.31 23.67
CA ALA A 41 0.51 -24.41 23.08
C ALA A 41 -0.98 -24.09 23.23
N THR A 42 -1.62 -23.68 22.13
CA THR A 42 -3.02 -23.24 22.12
C THR A 42 -3.80 -24.01 21.07
N HIS A 43 -4.99 -24.49 21.42
CA HIS A 43 -5.80 -25.36 20.55
C HIS A 43 -6.13 -24.70 19.20
N ALA A 44 -6.54 -23.43 19.22
CA ALA A 44 -6.85 -22.66 18.02
C ALA A 44 -6.40 -21.22 18.22
N VAL A 45 -5.62 -20.71 17.26
CA VAL A 45 -5.19 -19.32 17.24
C VAL A 45 -5.79 -18.65 16.01
N THR A 46 -6.44 -17.50 16.21
CA THR A 46 -7.02 -16.75 15.10
C THR A 46 -5.95 -15.93 14.40
N HIS A 47 -6.24 -15.49 13.17
CA HIS A 47 -5.35 -14.59 12.45
C HIS A 47 -5.14 -13.26 13.21
N ALA A 48 -6.17 -12.78 13.91
CA ALA A 48 -6.09 -11.57 14.75
C ALA A 48 -5.10 -11.74 15.91
N ASP A 49 -5.11 -12.91 16.56
CA ASP A 49 -4.19 -13.21 17.66
C ASP A 49 -2.73 -13.22 17.19
N LEU A 50 -2.46 -13.75 15.99
CA LEU A 50 -1.12 -13.74 15.40
C LEU A 50 -0.65 -12.34 15.02
N HIS A 51 -1.56 -11.45 14.61
CA HIS A 51 -1.24 -10.07 14.23
C HIS A 51 -0.88 -9.18 15.43
N ALA A 52 -1.18 -9.62 16.66
CA ALA A 52 -0.71 -8.96 17.87
C ALA A 52 0.83 -9.07 18.06
N PHE A 53 1.47 -10.02 17.36
CA PHE A 53 2.91 -10.25 17.44
C PHE A 53 3.63 -9.70 16.21
N GLN A 54 4.82 -9.13 16.43
CA GLN A 54 5.71 -8.77 15.32
C GLN A 54 6.51 -10.00 14.86
N ARG A 55 6.84 -10.08 13.58
CA ARG A 55 7.69 -11.15 13.04
C ARG A 55 9.16 -10.81 13.24
N ALA A 56 9.90 -11.76 13.81
CA ALA A 56 11.33 -11.64 13.99
C ALA A 56 12.08 -11.75 12.65
N PRO A 57 13.18 -11.00 12.46
CA PRO A 57 13.99 -11.10 11.25
C PRO A 57 14.63 -12.50 11.14
N ARG A 58 14.66 -13.04 9.91
CA ARG A 58 15.37 -14.27 9.57
C ARG A 58 16.69 -13.90 8.91
N GLU A 59 17.75 -14.61 9.26
CA GLU A 59 19.06 -14.49 8.65
C GLU A 59 19.28 -15.67 7.69
N ARG A 60 19.89 -15.40 6.55
CA ARG A 60 20.26 -16.46 5.60
C ARG A 60 21.50 -17.18 6.11
N ARG A 61 21.39 -18.48 6.38
CA ARG A 61 22.55 -19.32 6.70
C ARG A 61 23.36 -19.61 5.44
N GLU A 62 24.66 -19.87 5.63
CA GLU A 62 25.48 -20.37 4.54
C GLU A 62 24.98 -21.76 4.09
N PRO A 63 24.73 -21.96 2.78
CA PRO A 63 24.34 -23.26 2.26
C PRO A 63 25.47 -24.27 2.48
N ASN A 64 25.12 -25.50 2.85
CA ASN A 64 26.12 -26.57 2.89
C ASN A 64 26.58 -26.92 1.46
N LYS A 65 27.67 -27.69 1.33
CA LYS A 65 28.24 -28.03 0.00
C LYS A 65 27.23 -28.69 -0.96
N ARG A 66 26.30 -29.51 -0.45
CA ARG A 66 25.28 -30.19 -1.27
C ARG A 66 24.18 -29.22 -1.70
N GLU A 67 23.73 -28.37 -0.79
CA GLU A 67 22.73 -27.32 -1.05
C GLU A 67 23.28 -26.29 -2.04
N ALA A 68 24.51 -25.81 -1.84
CA ALA A 68 25.17 -24.88 -2.76
C ALA A 68 25.29 -25.46 -4.18
N GLN A 69 25.66 -26.74 -4.31
CA GLN A 69 25.70 -27.43 -5.59
C GLN A 69 24.31 -27.54 -6.23
N ARG A 70 23.27 -27.84 -5.43
CA ARG A 70 21.90 -27.96 -5.91
C ARG A 70 21.33 -26.62 -6.36
N ILE A 71 21.55 -25.56 -5.59
CA ILE A 71 21.18 -24.17 -5.95
C ILE A 71 21.85 -23.79 -7.26
N LYS A 72 23.17 -23.98 -7.38
CA LYS A 72 23.89 -23.68 -8.61
C LYS A 72 23.35 -24.46 -9.81
N LYS A 73 23.02 -25.74 -9.61
CA LYS A 73 22.45 -26.59 -10.67
C LYS A 73 21.07 -26.08 -11.11
N LEU A 74 20.19 -25.73 -10.17
CA LEU A 74 18.85 -25.20 -10.48
C LEU A 74 18.94 -23.82 -11.14
N GLN A 75 19.82 -22.94 -10.68
CA GLN A 75 20.08 -21.64 -11.32
C GLN A 75 20.60 -21.79 -12.76
N THR A 76 21.49 -22.77 -12.99
CA THR A 76 21.97 -23.08 -14.34
C THR A 76 20.82 -23.59 -15.21
N LYS A 77 20.01 -24.51 -14.69
CA LYS A 77 18.83 -25.04 -15.40
C LYS A 77 17.81 -23.94 -15.73
N MET A 78 17.59 -23.00 -14.83
CA MET A 78 16.70 -21.85 -15.04
C MET A 78 17.21 -20.95 -16.18
N HIS A 79 18.52 -20.70 -16.24
CA HIS A 79 19.11 -19.93 -17.34
C HIS A 79 19.04 -20.70 -18.68
N GLU A 80 19.24 -22.01 -18.67
CA GLU A 80 19.08 -22.86 -19.86
C GLU A 80 17.62 -22.88 -20.36
N LEU A 81 16.65 -22.97 -19.44
CA LEU A 81 15.22 -22.91 -19.76
C LEU A 81 14.82 -21.55 -20.31
N ALA A 82 15.30 -20.45 -19.72
CA ALA A 82 15.02 -19.10 -20.23
C ALA A 82 15.51 -18.93 -21.67
N ALA A 83 16.73 -19.38 -21.98
CA ALA A 83 17.25 -19.34 -23.35
C ALA A 83 16.45 -20.24 -24.30
N ALA A 84 15.99 -21.41 -23.83
CA ALA A 84 15.17 -22.31 -24.64
C ALA A 84 13.76 -21.77 -24.90
N VAL A 85 13.19 -20.99 -23.97
CA VAL A 85 11.93 -20.26 -24.16
C VAL A 85 12.13 -19.18 -25.23
N ASP A 86 13.18 -18.37 -25.13
CA ASP A 86 13.51 -17.35 -26.14
C ASP A 86 13.66 -17.98 -27.53
N ASP A 87 14.41 -19.09 -27.65
CA ASP A 87 14.58 -19.83 -28.91
C ASP A 87 13.26 -20.40 -29.46
N ALA A 88 12.32 -20.80 -28.58
CA ALA A 88 11.01 -21.32 -28.98
C ALA A 88 10.08 -20.20 -29.46
N LEU A 89 10.11 -19.04 -28.81
CA LEU A 89 9.38 -17.84 -29.22
C LEU A 89 9.89 -17.32 -30.57
N ASP A 90 11.22 -17.30 -30.78
CA ASP A 90 11.84 -16.92 -32.06
C ASP A 90 11.46 -17.90 -33.20
N ALA A 91 11.15 -19.15 -32.86
CA ALA A 91 10.69 -20.17 -33.80
C ALA A 91 9.16 -20.19 -33.99
N GLU A 92 8.41 -19.28 -33.35
CA GLU A 92 6.95 -19.23 -33.33
C GLU A 92 6.31 -20.56 -32.85
N ASP A 93 6.98 -21.30 -31.97
CA ASP A 93 6.53 -22.56 -31.39
C ASP A 93 5.94 -22.32 -29.98
N GLU A 94 4.71 -21.79 -29.95
CA GLU A 94 4.00 -21.41 -28.73
C GLU A 94 3.80 -22.59 -27.77
N GLU A 95 3.45 -23.78 -28.27
CA GLU A 95 3.23 -24.98 -27.43
C GLU A 95 4.52 -25.40 -26.70
N LYS A 96 5.66 -25.29 -27.38
CA LYS A 96 6.97 -25.57 -26.77
C LYS A 96 7.40 -24.48 -25.80
N ALA A 97 7.13 -23.21 -26.11
CA ALA A 97 7.43 -22.09 -25.21
C ALA A 97 6.65 -22.22 -23.89
N ASP A 98 5.34 -22.51 -23.96
CA ASP A 98 4.48 -22.72 -22.78
C ASP A 98 4.97 -23.88 -21.91
N ALA A 99 5.32 -25.02 -22.52
CA ALA A 99 5.81 -26.18 -21.78
C ALA A 99 7.17 -25.90 -21.08
N LEU A 100 8.06 -25.15 -21.73
CA LEU A 100 9.34 -24.75 -21.14
C LEU A 100 9.17 -23.72 -20.02
N GLN A 101 8.17 -22.84 -20.13
CA GLN A 101 7.82 -21.89 -19.07
C GLN A 101 7.29 -22.63 -17.83
N GLU A 102 6.38 -23.59 -17.98
CA GLU A 102 5.89 -24.42 -16.86
C GLU A 102 7.03 -25.18 -16.17
N GLU A 103 7.97 -25.73 -16.94
CA GLU A 103 9.18 -26.36 -16.37
C GLU A 103 10.06 -25.33 -15.64
N GLY A 104 10.16 -24.10 -16.17
CA GLY A 104 10.86 -22.98 -15.55
C GLY A 104 10.27 -22.59 -14.20
N GLU A 105 8.95 -22.47 -14.13
CA GLU A 105 8.21 -22.19 -12.89
C GLU A 105 8.45 -23.29 -11.85
N ALA A 106 8.33 -24.57 -12.23
CA ALA A 106 8.59 -25.68 -11.33
C ALA A 106 10.05 -25.70 -10.80
N VAL A 107 11.03 -25.32 -11.61
CA VAL A 107 12.43 -25.17 -11.19
C VAL A 107 12.61 -23.96 -10.26
N GLY A 108 11.92 -22.85 -10.55
CA GLY A 108 11.88 -21.65 -9.72
C GLY A 108 11.33 -21.94 -8.32
N GLU A 109 10.22 -22.68 -8.23
CA GLU A 109 9.65 -23.10 -6.94
C GLU A 109 10.62 -23.96 -6.13
N GLN A 110 11.34 -24.89 -6.78
CA GLN A 110 12.36 -25.70 -6.10
C GLN A 110 13.52 -24.86 -5.58
N LEU A 111 13.93 -23.83 -6.34
CA LEU A 111 14.98 -22.91 -5.93
C LEU A 111 14.51 -22.07 -4.73
N GLN A 112 13.30 -21.50 -4.81
CA GLN A 112 12.69 -20.72 -3.74
C GLN A 112 12.55 -21.57 -2.46
N ALA A 113 12.07 -22.81 -2.55
CA ALA A 113 11.96 -23.71 -1.42
C ALA A 113 13.31 -24.02 -0.76
N LEU A 114 14.39 -24.12 -1.55
CA LEU A 114 15.74 -24.25 -0.99
C LEU A 114 16.20 -22.96 -0.31
N GLU A 115 15.92 -21.80 -0.90
CA GLU A 115 16.27 -20.50 -0.31
C GLU A 115 15.51 -20.21 0.99
N ASP A 116 14.22 -20.55 1.05
CA ASP A 116 13.41 -20.46 2.26
C ASP A 116 13.90 -21.42 3.36
N GLY A 117 14.43 -22.58 2.96
CA GLY A 117 15.11 -23.53 3.85
C GLY A 117 16.50 -23.09 4.32
N LEU A 118 17.08 -22.04 3.72
CA LEU A 118 18.30 -21.38 4.18
C LEU A 118 18.02 -20.24 5.15
N GLN A 119 16.79 -19.74 5.23
CA GLN A 119 16.45 -18.72 6.21
C GLN A 119 16.28 -19.36 7.59
N ASP A 120 17.10 -18.96 8.57
CA ASP A 120 17.01 -19.39 9.96
C ASP A 120 16.99 -18.17 10.90
N TYR A 121 16.66 -18.37 12.16
CA TYR A 121 16.70 -17.31 13.17
C TYR A 121 18.04 -17.38 13.90
N GLY A 122 18.73 -16.24 14.00
CA GLY A 122 19.95 -16.13 14.80
C GLY A 122 19.70 -16.51 16.27
N ALA A 123 20.73 -17.01 16.96
CA ALA A 123 20.59 -17.47 18.35
C ALA A 123 20.08 -16.36 19.31
N THR A 124 20.49 -15.12 19.07
CA THR A 124 20.00 -13.93 19.81
C THR A 124 18.53 -13.64 19.55
N VAL A 125 18.06 -13.91 18.34
CA VAL A 125 16.65 -13.74 17.94
C VAL A 125 15.80 -14.84 18.56
N LYS A 126 16.25 -16.10 18.52
CA LYS A 126 15.57 -17.23 19.20
C LYS A 126 15.44 -16.98 20.70
N ALA A 127 16.48 -16.43 21.33
CA ALA A 127 16.45 -16.10 22.77
C ALA A 127 15.49 -14.96 23.16
N ALA A 128 14.97 -14.18 22.20
CA ALA A 128 14.06 -13.07 22.44
C ALA A 128 12.64 -13.30 21.87
N ALA A 129 12.53 -14.04 20.78
CA ALA A 129 11.27 -14.36 20.14
C ALA A 129 10.70 -15.69 20.66
N GLY A 130 9.40 -15.89 20.47
CA GLY A 130 8.73 -17.13 20.80
C GLY A 130 8.11 -17.83 19.62
N ALA A 131 7.42 -18.92 19.93
CA ALA A 131 6.66 -19.71 18.99
C ALA A 131 5.29 -20.08 19.55
N ILE A 132 4.31 -20.21 18.65
CA ILE A 132 2.98 -20.72 18.98
C ILE A 132 2.78 -22.04 18.25
N VAL A 133 2.41 -23.08 18.99
CA VAL A 133 1.99 -24.38 18.45
C VAL A 133 0.47 -24.44 18.54
N THR A 134 -0.19 -24.65 17.40
CA THR A 134 -1.65 -24.71 17.33
C THR A 134 -2.12 -25.78 16.36
N THR A 135 -3.43 -26.03 16.28
CA THR A 135 -4.00 -26.93 15.28
C THR A 135 -4.65 -26.15 14.15
N ASP A 136 -4.48 -26.62 12.92
CA ASP A 136 -5.17 -26.06 11.76
C ASP A 136 -6.63 -26.58 11.66
N ARG A 137 -7.35 -26.11 10.64
CA ARG A 137 -8.73 -26.53 10.37
C ARG A 137 -8.87 -28.02 10.02
N ASN A 138 -7.77 -28.67 9.65
CA ASN A 138 -7.69 -30.09 9.33
C ASN A 138 -7.24 -30.94 10.52
N GLY A 139 -6.97 -30.33 11.69
CA GLY A 139 -6.49 -31.01 12.90
C GLY A 139 -5.00 -31.34 12.89
N GLN A 140 -4.22 -30.78 11.97
CA GLN A 140 -2.76 -30.93 11.93
C GLN A 140 -2.09 -29.86 12.81
N ALA A 141 -0.97 -30.22 13.45
CA ALA A 141 -0.22 -29.27 14.25
C ALA A 141 0.56 -28.29 13.35
N VAL A 142 0.36 -27.00 13.57
CA VAL A 142 1.03 -25.90 12.89
C VAL A 142 1.85 -25.10 13.90
N ILE A 143 3.07 -24.75 13.52
CA ILE A 143 4.02 -24.04 14.39
C ILE A 143 4.36 -22.69 13.78
N TYR A 144 3.99 -21.62 14.45
CA TYR A 144 4.36 -20.26 14.10
C TYR A 144 5.60 -19.83 14.89
N ARG A 145 6.76 -19.80 14.25
CA ARG A 145 8.04 -19.38 14.84
C ARG A 145 8.29 -17.88 14.65
N GLY A 146 9.17 -17.32 15.47
CA GLY A 146 9.65 -15.94 15.34
C GLY A 146 8.61 -14.88 15.70
N LEU A 147 7.83 -15.10 16.75
CA LEU A 147 6.84 -14.15 17.25
C LEU A 147 7.45 -13.29 18.37
N LEU A 148 7.51 -11.98 18.16
CA LEU A 148 7.99 -11.01 19.14
C LEU A 148 6.82 -10.28 19.78
N ARG A 149 6.82 -10.19 21.11
CA ARG A 149 5.96 -9.25 21.82
C ARG A 149 6.50 -7.83 21.64
N GLU A 150 5.64 -6.82 21.77
CA GLU A 150 6.01 -5.44 21.46
C GLU A 150 7.24 -4.94 22.25
N ALA A 151 7.36 -5.31 23.52
CA ALA A 151 8.51 -4.97 24.36
C ALA A 151 9.82 -5.65 23.88
N GLU A 152 9.74 -6.90 23.45
CA GLU A 152 10.86 -7.70 22.95
C GLU A 152 11.33 -7.15 21.58
N ALA A 153 10.40 -6.77 20.71
CA ALA A 153 10.70 -6.15 19.43
C ALA A 153 11.44 -4.79 19.57
N LYS A 154 11.02 -3.95 20.53
CA LYS A 154 11.70 -2.67 20.84
C LYS A 154 13.13 -2.91 21.36
N ALA A 155 13.32 -3.91 22.22
CA ALA A 155 14.63 -4.26 22.74
C ALA A 155 15.57 -4.77 21.65
N LEU A 156 15.07 -5.64 20.75
CA LEU A 156 15.88 -6.22 19.68
C LEU A 156 16.34 -5.16 18.67
N ARG A 157 15.45 -4.24 18.27
CA ARG A 157 15.81 -3.08 17.43
C ARG A 157 16.87 -2.19 18.07
N THR A 158 16.78 -2.00 19.39
CA THR A 158 17.77 -1.20 20.13
C THR A 158 19.13 -1.88 20.17
N LEU A 159 19.17 -3.20 20.39
CA LEU A 159 20.40 -3.99 20.36
C LEU A 159 21.01 -4.08 18.96
N GLU A 160 20.19 -4.19 17.91
CA GLU A 160 20.65 -4.18 16.53
C GLU A 160 21.26 -2.82 16.15
N ARG A 161 20.61 -1.72 16.56
CA ARG A 161 21.15 -0.36 16.44
C ARG A 161 22.48 -0.19 17.19
N LEU A 162 22.63 -0.81 18.35
CA LEU A 162 23.90 -0.81 19.10
C LEU A 162 24.99 -1.66 18.41
N ARG A 163 24.61 -2.78 17.79
CA ARG A 163 25.53 -3.72 17.12
C ARG A 163 25.99 -3.24 15.75
N GLN A 164 25.17 -2.48 15.03
CA GLN A 164 25.54 -1.84 13.76
C GLN A 164 26.52 -0.67 13.93
N GLY A 165 26.94 -0.37 15.17
CA GLY A 165 27.80 0.77 15.49
C GLY A 165 27.03 2.08 15.36
N PHE A 166 27.31 3.02 16.25
CA PHE A 166 26.83 4.40 16.13
C PHE A 166 27.33 5.00 14.80
N SER A 167 26.56 4.82 13.74
CA SER A 167 26.63 5.58 12.47
C SER A 167 25.27 6.20 12.13
N GLY A 168 24.41 6.34 13.15
CA GLY A 168 23.20 7.14 13.10
C GLY A 168 23.21 8.05 14.32
N GLU A 169 23.66 9.28 14.12
CA GLU A 169 23.38 10.40 15.03
C GLU A 169 21.87 10.56 15.13
N ASP A 170 21.31 10.19 16.28
CA ASP A 170 20.06 10.78 16.74
C ASP A 170 20.02 10.77 18.27
N ALA A 171 20.60 11.82 18.85
CA ALA A 171 20.12 12.49 20.06
C ALA A 171 20.99 13.73 20.32
N GLY A 172 20.56 14.89 19.81
CA GLY A 172 21.14 16.17 20.19
C GLY A 172 21.15 17.16 19.05
N ASN A 173 20.09 17.94 18.93
CA ASN A 173 20.10 19.22 18.27
C ASN A 173 21.24 20.07 18.87
N ASP A 174 22.35 20.22 18.15
CA ASP A 174 23.03 21.51 17.97
C ASP A 174 23.92 21.49 16.72
N ASP A 175 23.74 22.57 15.98
CA ASP A 175 24.39 23.05 14.77
C ASP A 175 25.86 23.34 15.03
N GLU A 176 26.78 22.68 14.31
CA GLU A 176 28.03 23.29 13.84
C GLU A 176 28.63 22.39 12.74
N GLY A 177 28.69 22.95 11.53
CA GLY A 177 29.06 22.24 10.31
C GLY A 177 30.55 22.00 10.16
N GLU A 178 30.88 21.12 9.22
CA GLU A 178 32.06 21.30 8.39
C GLU A 178 31.85 20.62 7.03
N ASP A 179 32.06 21.44 6.00
CA ASP A 179 32.05 21.09 4.60
C ASP A 179 33.07 19.99 4.30
N GLY A 180 32.63 18.99 3.54
CA GLY A 180 33.49 17.98 2.92
C GLY A 180 33.13 17.83 1.45
N ASP A 181 33.80 18.62 0.62
CA ASP A 181 33.73 18.57 -0.84
C ASP A 181 33.88 17.15 -1.38
N SER A 182 32.89 16.72 -2.17
CA SER A 182 33.10 15.75 -3.25
C SER A 182 32.14 16.07 -4.38
N GLU A 183 32.73 16.62 -5.45
CA GLU A 183 32.08 16.91 -6.72
C GLU A 183 31.43 15.66 -7.34
N GLY A 184 30.17 15.80 -7.76
CA GLY A 184 29.46 14.75 -8.49
C GLY A 184 27.97 14.98 -8.64
N GLN A 185 27.58 15.97 -9.45
CA GLN A 185 26.23 16.25 -10.00
C GLN A 185 25.10 16.60 -9.00
N PRO A 186 24.22 17.56 -9.33
CA PRO A 186 23.18 18.03 -8.43
C PRO A 186 22.12 16.94 -8.23
N LYS A 187 22.15 16.28 -7.07
CA LYS A 187 20.98 15.55 -6.55
C LYS A 187 19.90 16.57 -6.26
N THR A 188 18.97 16.76 -7.20
CA THR A 188 17.70 17.45 -6.94
C THR A 188 17.12 16.90 -5.63
N ALA A 189 16.87 17.78 -4.67
CA ALA A 189 16.51 17.47 -3.29
C ALA A 189 15.36 16.44 -3.20
N ALA A 190 15.71 15.17 -3.02
CA ALA A 190 14.73 14.10 -2.86
C ALA A 190 14.04 14.28 -1.50
N MET A 191 12.71 14.42 -1.53
CA MET A 191 11.86 14.41 -0.34
C MET A 191 12.06 13.10 0.45
N SER A 192 12.00 13.15 1.78
CA SER A 192 12.16 11.95 2.60
C SER A 192 11.00 10.97 2.39
N ASP A 193 11.28 9.66 2.45
CA ASP A 193 10.25 8.63 2.28
C ASP A 193 9.10 8.76 3.29
N ARG A 194 9.40 9.22 4.51
CA ARG A 194 8.38 9.49 5.54
C ARG A 194 7.48 10.67 5.17
N LEU A 195 8.02 11.71 4.54
CA LEU A 195 7.23 12.82 4.04
C LEU A 195 6.38 12.39 2.84
N ALA A 196 6.94 11.57 1.93
CA ALA A 196 6.19 11.02 0.81
C ALA A 196 5.00 10.17 1.27
N GLN A 197 5.20 9.28 2.25
CA GLN A 197 4.12 8.50 2.87
C GLN A 197 3.04 9.40 3.48
N ARG A 198 3.43 10.39 4.31
CA ARG A 198 2.48 11.32 4.95
C ARG A 198 1.67 12.12 3.92
N LEU A 199 2.31 12.61 2.86
CA LEU A 199 1.62 13.36 1.80
C LEU A 199 0.71 12.44 0.98
N SER A 200 1.15 11.22 0.66
CA SER A 200 0.32 10.24 -0.03
C SER A 200 -0.92 9.85 0.79
N ALA A 201 -0.82 9.78 2.13
CA ALA A 201 -1.97 9.57 3.00
C ALA A 201 -3.01 10.71 2.89
N HIS A 202 -2.56 11.96 2.80
CA HIS A 202 -3.45 13.11 2.57
C HIS A 202 -4.03 13.14 1.15
N ARG A 203 -3.32 12.60 0.14
CA ARG A 203 -3.88 12.40 -1.20
C ARG A 203 -4.96 11.32 -1.19
N THR A 204 -4.71 10.19 -0.54
CA THR A 204 -5.71 9.12 -0.36
C THR A 204 -6.95 9.68 0.29
N ALA A 205 -6.81 10.37 1.43
CA ALA A 205 -7.88 11.07 2.13
C ALA A 205 -8.75 11.96 1.22
N ALA A 206 -8.13 12.83 0.44
CA ALA A 206 -8.82 13.71 -0.50
C ALA A 206 -9.52 12.92 -1.61
N LEU A 207 -8.88 11.86 -2.11
CA LEU A 207 -9.48 10.97 -3.10
C LEU A 207 -10.70 10.20 -2.54
N GLN A 208 -10.66 9.76 -1.28
CA GLN A 208 -11.78 9.08 -0.64
C GLN A 208 -13.04 9.97 -0.61
N ILE A 209 -12.92 11.22 -0.17
CA ILE A 209 -14.07 12.13 -0.13
C ILE A 209 -14.56 12.49 -1.54
N GLU A 210 -13.67 12.69 -2.50
CA GLU A 210 -14.09 12.96 -3.89
C GLU A 210 -14.78 11.76 -4.52
N VAL A 211 -14.32 10.54 -4.29
CA VAL A 211 -15.00 9.31 -4.73
C VAL A 211 -16.38 9.19 -4.09
N ALA A 212 -16.51 9.53 -2.80
CA ALA A 212 -17.80 9.51 -2.12
C ALA A 212 -18.80 10.53 -2.71
N ARG A 213 -18.30 11.65 -3.24
CA ARG A 213 -19.09 12.70 -3.92
C ARG A 213 -19.40 12.39 -5.38
N HIS A 214 -18.78 11.37 -5.99
CA HIS A 214 -18.97 10.99 -7.39
C HIS A 214 -19.47 9.53 -7.51
N PRO A 215 -20.77 9.27 -7.31
CA PRO A 215 -21.29 7.91 -7.20
C PRO A 215 -21.12 7.03 -8.45
N GLN A 216 -21.16 7.64 -9.63
CA GLN A 216 -20.91 6.91 -10.89
C GLN A 216 -19.45 6.43 -10.96
N VAL A 217 -18.49 7.29 -10.61
CA VAL A 217 -17.06 6.93 -10.61
C VAL A 217 -16.79 5.81 -9.60
N ALA A 218 -17.39 5.87 -8.42
CA ALA A 218 -17.29 4.81 -7.42
C ALA A 218 -17.86 3.46 -7.92
N LEU A 219 -19.02 3.49 -8.58
CA LEU A 219 -19.63 2.31 -9.20
C LEU A 219 -18.72 1.72 -10.29
N ALA A 220 -18.20 2.57 -11.19
CA ALA A 220 -17.30 2.15 -12.26
C ALA A 220 -16.01 1.54 -11.70
N ALA A 221 -15.43 2.12 -10.65
CA ALA A 221 -14.21 1.61 -10.02
C ALA A 221 -14.43 0.23 -9.37
N LEU A 222 -15.58 0.01 -8.71
CA LEU A 222 -15.93 -1.29 -8.14
C LEU A 222 -16.16 -2.35 -9.23
N VAL A 223 -16.96 -2.00 -10.25
CA VAL A 223 -17.27 -2.89 -11.38
C VAL A 223 -15.99 -3.25 -12.12
N HIS A 224 -15.07 -2.30 -12.31
CA HIS A 224 -13.77 -2.54 -12.91
C HIS A 224 -12.99 -3.64 -12.16
N GLY A 225 -12.89 -3.55 -10.83
CA GLY A 225 -12.25 -4.59 -10.03
C GLY A 225 -12.93 -5.97 -10.15
N MET A 226 -14.26 -6.00 -10.19
CA MET A 226 -15.03 -7.24 -10.38
C MET A 226 -14.83 -7.85 -11.77
N VAL A 227 -14.84 -7.03 -12.83
CA VAL A 227 -14.58 -7.46 -14.22
C VAL A 227 -13.18 -8.04 -14.35
N GLN A 228 -12.17 -7.38 -13.77
CA GLN A 228 -10.80 -7.90 -13.78
C GLN A 228 -10.69 -9.26 -13.09
N THR A 229 -11.34 -9.40 -11.93
CA THR A 229 -11.30 -10.63 -11.13
C THR A 229 -12.04 -11.80 -11.78
N VAL A 230 -13.24 -11.55 -12.30
CA VAL A 230 -14.17 -12.62 -12.74
C VAL A 230 -14.04 -12.90 -14.24
N LEU A 231 -13.80 -11.88 -15.06
CA LEU A 231 -13.90 -11.98 -16.52
C LEU A 231 -12.56 -11.92 -17.24
N GLN A 232 -11.50 -11.41 -16.61
CA GLN A 232 -10.22 -11.17 -17.29
C GLN A 232 -9.07 -12.06 -16.80
N GLY A 233 -9.29 -12.96 -15.83
CA GLY A 233 -8.44 -14.13 -15.49
C GLY A 233 -6.97 -13.88 -15.08
N GLY A 234 -6.43 -12.69 -15.30
CA GLY A 234 -4.98 -12.44 -15.35
C GLY A 234 -4.40 -11.59 -14.22
N TYR A 235 -5.22 -11.08 -13.28
CA TYR A 235 -4.73 -10.25 -12.17
C TYR A 235 -4.71 -11.03 -10.86
N HIS A 236 -3.64 -11.80 -10.63
CA HIS A 236 -3.29 -12.37 -9.33
C HIS A 236 -2.30 -11.45 -8.57
N GLY A 237 -2.54 -10.13 -8.64
CA GLY A 237 -1.72 -9.12 -7.99
C GLY A 237 -2.43 -8.48 -6.81
N HIS A 238 -1.70 -8.17 -5.73
CA HIS A 238 -2.17 -7.33 -4.63
C HIS A 238 -2.38 -5.85 -5.02
N ASP A 239 -1.99 -5.49 -6.25
CA ASP A 239 -2.09 -4.13 -6.79
C ASP A 239 -3.31 -4.02 -7.71
N LEU A 240 -4.45 -3.64 -7.13
CA LEU A 240 -5.59 -3.19 -7.93
C LEU A 240 -5.24 -1.83 -8.52
N PRO A 241 -5.34 -1.61 -9.85
CA PRO A 241 -4.86 -0.40 -10.51
C PRO A 241 -5.54 0.88 -10.00
N LEU A 242 -6.76 0.76 -9.48
CA LEU A 242 -7.53 1.87 -8.90
C LEU A 242 -7.41 1.98 -7.37
N GLY A 243 -6.64 1.10 -6.70
CA GLY A 243 -6.46 1.11 -5.25
C GLY A 243 -7.71 0.78 -4.42
N VAL A 244 -8.79 0.27 -5.04
CA VAL A 244 -10.07 -0.03 -4.37
C VAL A 244 -10.07 -1.46 -3.85
N SER A 245 -10.13 -1.68 -2.53
CA SER A 245 -10.19 -3.02 -1.93
C SER A 245 -11.25 -3.11 -0.84
N LEU A 246 -12.20 -4.05 -0.91
CA LEU A 246 -13.30 -4.23 0.06
C LEU A 246 -12.87 -4.47 1.53
N LYS A 247 -11.58 -4.39 1.85
CA LYS A 247 -11.04 -4.32 3.21
C LYS A 247 -10.88 -2.86 3.61
N VAL A 248 -11.54 -2.45 4.71
CA VAL A 248 -11.30 -1.14 5.32
C VAL A 248 -9.84 -1.03 5.72
N GLN A 249 -9.15 0.01 5.24
CA GLN A 249 -7.73 0.23 5.51
C GLN A 249 -7.55 1.30 6.60
N ASP A 250 -7.42 0.88 7.85
CA ASP A 250 -7.18 1.79 9.00
C ASP A 250 -5.72 2.28 9.12
N ARG A 251 -4.93 2.23 8.04
CA ARG A 251 -3.48 2.48 8.08
C ARG A 251 -3.09 3.97 8.02
N LEU A 252 -4.02 4.84 7.63
CA LEU A 252 -3.75 6.26 7.39
C LEU A 252 -3.30 7.00 8.68
N GLU A 253 -3.91 6.70 9.83
CA GLU A 253 -3.56 7.32 11.11
C GLU A 253 -2.12 7.00 11.57
N GLY A 254 -1.62 5.80 11.26
CA GLY A 254 -0.24 5.42 11.55
C GLY A 254 0.80 6.16 10.68
N MET A 255 0.40 6.67 9.51
CA MET A 255 1.28 7.35 8.55
C MET A 255 1.20 8.87 8.66
N ALA A 256 0.00 9.39 8.93
CA ALA A 256 -0.28 10.81 9.13
C ALA A 256 -1.13 10.97 10.41
N PRO A 257 -0.51 11.23 11.58
CA PRO A 257 -1.24 11.41 12.83
C PRO A 257 -2.19 12.62 12.83
N ASP A 258 -1.94 13.60 11.96
CA ASP A 258 -2.75 14.79 11.74
C ASP A 258 -3.90 14.58 10.75
N TRP A 259 -3.93 13.46 10.02
CA TRP A 259 -4.98 13.19 9.04
C TRP A 259 -6.40 13.21 9.62
N PRO A 260 -6.69 12.68 10.83
CA PRO A 260 -8.07 12.62 11.34
C PRO A 260 -8.74 13.98 11.53
N GLU A 261 -7.94 15.04 11.65
CA GLU A 261 -8.35 16.45 11.76
C GLU A 261 -8.37 17.17 10.40
N SER A 262 -7.90 16.53 9.33
CA SER A 262 -7.88 17.12 8.00
C SER A 262 -9.30 17.38 7.48
N PRO A 263 -9.51 18.43 6.65
CA PRO A 263 -10.83 18.73 6.08
C PRO A 263 -11.44 17.56 5.31
N ALA A 264 -10.61 16.77 4.61
CA ALA A 264 -11.05 15.60 3.88
C ALA A 264 -11.56 14.49 4.80
N ALA A 265 -10.85 14.19 5.89
CA ALA A 265 -11.25 13.18 6.87
C ALA A 265 -12.57 13.54 7.55
N VAL A 266 -12.71 14.81 7.95
CA VAL A 266 -13.91 15.32 8.63
C VAL A 266 -15.11 15.25 7.70
N ALA A 267 -14.97 15.75 6.46
CA ALA A 267 -16.04 15.70 5.47
C ALA A 267 -16.48 14.27 5.13
N LEU A 268 -15.53 13.32 5.04
CA LEU A 268 -15.85 11.90 4.82
C LEU A 268 -16.61 11.30 6.00
N ARG A 269 -16.17 11.59 7.24
CA ARG A 269 -16.83 11.10 8.47
C ARG A 269 -18.26 11.64 8.60
N GLU A 270 -18.48 12.91 8.30
CA GLU A 270 -19.83 13.51 8.26
C GLU A 270 -20.72 12.79 7.24
N LEU A 271 -20.18 12.52 6.04
CA LEU A 271 -20.92 11.81 5.00
C LEU A 271 -21.25 10.36 5.39
N GLN A 272 -20.32 9.67 6.05
CA GLN A 272 -20.55 8.33 6.59
C GLN A 272 -21.63 8.32 7.68
N GLN A 273 -21.61 9.31 8.56
CA GLN A 273 -22.61 9.44 9.62
C GLN A 273 -24.00 9.65 9.02
N VAL A 274 -24.15 10.58 8.08
CA VAL A 274 -25.41 10.85 7.39
C VAL A 274 -25.90 9.61 6.61
N ALA A 275 -24.99 8.90 5.93
CA ALA A 275 -25.33 7.67 5.22
C ALA A 275 -25.76 6.53 6.16
N GLY A 276 -25.18 6.47 7.36
CA GLY A 276 -25.46 5.46 8.38
C GLY A 276 -26.77 5.68 9.14
N GLU A 277 -27.20 6.93 9.34
CA GLU A 277 -28.45 7.27 10.06
C GLU A 277 -29.70 6.65 9.43
N ALA A 278 -29.69 6.43 8.11
CA ALA A 278 -30.81 5.89 7.35
C ALA A 278 -30.79 4.34 7.24
N LEU A 279 -29.89 3.64 7.95
CA LEU A 279 -29.71 2.20 7.87
C LEU A 279 -30.04 1.49 9.20
N PRO A 280 -30.69 0.31 9.15
CA PRO A 280 -30.88 -0.53 10.33
C PRO A 280 -29.53 -1.01 10.90
N GLN A 281 -29.44 -1.12 12.22
CA GLN A 281 -28.27 -1.71 12.88
C GLN A 281 -28.30 -3.25 12.87
N ASP A 282 -29.47 -3.86 12.69
CA ASP A 282 -29.59 -5.31 12.59
C ASP A 282 -29.18 -5.79 11.19
N SER A 283 -28.14 -6.63 11.14
CA SER A 283 -27.66 -7.28 9.93
C SER A 283 -28.74 -8.09 9.19
N ALA A 284 -29.72 -8.66 9.90
CA ALA A 284 -30.79 -9.44 9.30
C ALA A 284 -31.81 -8.56 8.55
N GLU A 285 -32.01 -7.32 9.00
CA GLU A 285 -32.94 -6.36 8.40
C GLU A 285 -32.26 -5.47 7.34
N LEU A 286 -30.93 -5.32 7.40
CA LEU A 286 -30.14 -4.47 6.52
C LEU A 286 -30.34 -4.83 5.04
N PHE A 287 -30.25 -6.11 4.67
CA PHE A 287 -30.37 -6.51 3.27
C PHE A 287 -31.77 -6.21 2.69
N ALA A 288 -32.82 -6.44 3.47
CA ALA A 288 -34.19 -6.11 3.06
C ALA A 288 -34.39 -4.60 2.90
N ALA A 289 -33.81 -3.79 3.81
CA ALA A 289 -33.84 -2.35 3.72
C ALA A 289 -33.07 -1.80 2.51
N LEU A 290 -31.94 -2.44 2.14
CA LEU A 290 -31.20 -2.11 0.92
C LEU A 290 -31.98 -2.46 -0.34
N LEU A 291 -32.62 -3.64 -0.40
CA LEU A 291 -33.45 -4.04 -1.55
C LEU A 291 -34.64 -3.11 -1.80
N ALA A 292 -35.16 -2.46 -0.75
CA ALA A 292 -36.28 -1.53 -0.85
C ALA A 292 -35.87 -0.12 -1.35
N LYS A 293 -34.57 0.20 -1.38
CA LYS A 293 -34.06 1.50 -1.83
C LYS A 293 -34.07 1.62 -3.35
N SER A 294 -34.19 2.85 -3.83
CA SER A 294 -33.98 3.13 -5.25
C SER A 294 -32.53 2.87 -5.66
N GLN A 295 -32.31 2.62 -6.96
CA GLN A 295 -30.97 2.44 -7.50
C GLN A 295 -30.07 3.65 -7.21
N ASP A 296 -30.61 4.86 -7.31
CA ASP A 296 -29.85 6.09 -7.03
C ASP A 296 -29.38 6.18 -5.58
N GLU A 297 -30.21 5.76 -4.63
CA GLU A 297 -29.84 5.71 -3.21
C GLU A 297 -28.80 4.63 -2.93
N LEU A 298 -28.94 3.46 -3.55
CA LEU A 298 -27.97 2.38 -3.44
C LEU A 298 -26.60 2.78 -4.01
N VAL A 299 -26.59 3.46 -5.16
CA VAL A 299 -25.34 3.92 -5.78
C VAL A 299 -24.67 5.03 -4.95
N ARG A 300 -25.45 5.94 -4.32
CA ARG A 300 -24.90 6.92 -3.36
C ARG A 300 -24.30 6.24 -2.12
N LEU A 301 -24.98 5.24 -1.56
CA LEU A 301 -24.46 4.49 -0.42
C LEU A 301 -23.20 3.70 -0.80
N LEU A 302 -23.22 3.06 -1.97
CA LEU A 302 -22.08 2.36 -2.54
C LEU A 302 -20.88 3.29 -2.70
N ALA A 303 -21.08 4.54 -3.11
CA ALA A 303 -20.02 5.53 -3.21
C ALA A 303 -19.31 5.78 -1.88
N VAL A 304 -20.07 5.92 -0.78
CA VAL A 304 -19.53 6.09 0.57
C VAL A 304 -18.77 4.84 1.03
N CYS A 305 -19.31 3.65 0.74
CA CYS A 305 -18.65 2.38 1.07
C CYS A 305 -17.37 2.15 0.25
N VAL A 306 -17.36 2.51 -1.04
CA VAL A 306 -16.20 2.38 -1.92
C VAL A 306 -15.14 3.42 -1.55
N ALA A 307 -15.53 4.63 -1.17
CA ALA A 307 -14.60 5.68 -0.77
C ALA A 307 -13.61 5.21 0.30
N VAL A 308 -14.08 4.59 1.38
CA VAL A 308 -13.21 4.13 2.49
C VAL A 308 -12.30 2.95 2.13
N THR A 309 -12.55 2.34 0.97
CA THR A 309 -11.77 1.21 0.45
C THR A 309 -10.64 1.65 -0.48
N VAL A 310 -10.59 2.93 -0.85
CA VAL A 310 -9.52 3.50 -1.69
C VAL A 310 -8.26 3.67 -0.84
N ASP A 311 -7.17 3.04 -1.29
CA ASP A 311 -5.82 3.20 -0.75
C ASP A 311 -4.81 3.40 -1.89
N VAL A 312 -4.25 4.60 -1.98
CA VAL A 312 -3.23 4.99 -2.97
C VAL A 312 -1.94 5.47 -2.30
N VAL A 313 -1.69 5.04 -1.06
CA VAL A 313 -0.48 5.41 -0.32
C VAL A 313 0.76 4.79 -0.97
N THR A 314 1.76 5.62 -1.24
CA THR A 314 3.07 5.18 -1.76
C THR A 314 4.08 5.00 -0.63
N PRO A 315 4.74 3.84 -0.50
CA PRO A 315 5.70 3.60 0.57
C PRO A 315 7.02 4.37 0.40
N ARG A 316 7.31 4.88 -0.80
CA ARG A 316 8.52 5.64 -1.14
C ARG A 316 8.18 6.74 -2.15
N THR A 317 9.07 7.71 -2.31
CA THR A 317 8.94 8.71 -3.38
C THR A 317 8.96 8.02 -4.75
N THR A 318 7.86 8.12 -5.50
CA THR A 318 7.70 7.54 -6.83
C THR A 318 7.17 8.60 -7.80
N ARG A 319 7.58 8.50 -9.07
CA ARG A 319 7.07 9.35 -10.15
C ARG A 319 5.67 8.96 -10.59
N GLN A 320 5.34 7.66 -10.50
CA GLN A 320 3.99 7.15 -10.77
C GLN A 320 3.19 7.12 -9.47
N GLN A 321 2.14 7.92 -9.41
CA GLN A 321 1.20 7.92 -8.30
C GLN A 321 0.11 6.88 -8.57
N PRO A 322 -0.08 5.87 -7.69
CA PRO A 322 -1.20 4.93 -7.81
C PRO A 322 -2.55 5.65 -7.83
N GLY A 323 -3.52 5.08 -8.55
CA GLY A 323 -4.87 5.63 -8.66
C GLY A 323 -4.96 7.00 -9.36
N GLU A 324 -4.02 7.30 -10.26
CA GLU A 324 -4.05 8.51 -11.09
C GLU A 324 -5.28 8.53 -11.99
N GLU A 325 -5.69 7.40 -12.54
CA GLU A 325 -6.92 7.26 -13.34
C GLU A 325 -8.17 7.60 -12.53
N LEU A 326 -8.20 7.19 -11.25
CA LEU A 326 -9.28 7.51 -10.34
C LEU A 326 -9.28 9.00 -9.96
N ALA A 327 -8.09 9.57 -9.69
CA ALA A 327 -7.91 10.99 -9.40
C ALA A 327 -8.34 11.88 -10.58
N GLN A 328 -8.04 11.47 -11.81
CA GLN A 328 -8.49 12.15 -13.02
C GLN A 328 -10.01 12.04 -13.21
N ALA A 329 -10.59 10.87 -12.96
CA ALA A 329 -12.02 10.64 -13.09
C ALA A 329 -12.86 11.51 -12.13
N VAL A 330 -12.37 11.72 -10.89
CA VAL A 330 -13.02 12.60 -9.91
C VAL A 330 -12.55 14.07 -10.00
N ARG A 331 -11.62 14.38 -10.90
CA ARG A 331 -10.98 15.70 -11.05
C ARG A 331 -10.45 16.24 -9.72
N LEU A 332 -9.65 15.42 -9.04
CA LEU A 332 -9.12 15.71 -7.71
C LEU A 332 -8.34 17.03 -7.69
N ASP A 333 -8.84 18.02 -6.94
CA ASP A 333 -8.12 19.24 -6.61
C ASP A 333 -7.57 19.16 -5.18
N MET A 334 -6.26 18.91 -5.06
CA MET A 334 -5.61 18.84 -3.75
C MET A 334 -5.62 20.18 -2.99
N ALA A 335 -5.72 21.32 -3.68
CA ALA A 335 -5.73 22.64 -3.03
C ALA A 335 -7.02 22.89 -2.23
N ALA A 336 -8.11 22.18 -2.55
CA ALA A 336 -9.34 22.21 -1.79
C ALA A 336 -9.24 21.46 -0.45
N TRP A 337 -8.36 20.46 -0.36
CA TRP A 337 -8.31 19.50 0.76
C TRP A 337 -7.07 19.63 1.64
N TRP A 338 -5.99 20.20 1.11
CA TRP A 338 -4.73 20.30 1.82
C TRP A 338 -4.02 21.63 1.56
N LYS A 339 -3.29 22.09 2.56
CA LYS A 339 -2.44 23.29 2.47
C LYS A 339 -1.07 23.01 3.11
N PRO A 340 0.02 23.55 2.57
CA PRO A 340 1.35 23.38 3.13
C PRO A 340 1.49 24.19 4.41
N THR A 341 1.56 23.50 5.55
CA THR A 341 1.82 24.10 6.86
C THR A 341 3.27 23.86 7.29
N ASN A 342 3.75 24.61 8.29
CA ASN A 342 5.06 24.39 8.88
C ASN A 342 5.16 22.95 9.41
N GLU A 343 4.13 22.52 10.12
CA GLU A 343 4.02 21.17 10.67
C GLU A 343 3.87 20.05 9.62
N GLY A 344 3.11 20.33 8.56
CA GLY A 344 2.75 19.34 7.54
C GLY A 344 3.82 19.14 6.47
N TYR A 345 4.60 20.19 6.15
CA TYR A 345 5.52 20.17 5.02
C TYR A 345 6.84 20.90 5.29
N PHE A 346 6.82 22.20 5.61
CA PHE A 346 8.04 23.01 5.58
C PHE A 346 9.11 22.60 6.60
N ARG A 347 8.73 22.08 7.78
CA ARG A 347 9.72 21.54 8.74
C ARG A 347 10.46 20.30 8.24
N HIS A 348 9.83 19.53 7.34
CA HIS A 348 10.29 18.21 6.89
C HIS A 348 11.15 18.26 5.62
N VAL A 349 11.22 19.40 4.94
CA VAL A 349 12.03 19.60 3.72
C VAL A 349 13.33 20.36 4.04
N PRO A 350 14.40 20.20 3.25
CA PRO A 350 15.65 20.93 3.44
C PRO A 350 15.45 22.44 3.18
N LYS A 351 16.28 23.29 3.81
CA LYS A 351 16.19 24.76 3.69
C LYS A 351 16.17 25.24 2.23
N ALA A 352 16.96 24.61 1.36
CA ALA A 352 16.99 24.92 -0.07
C ALA A 352 15.62 24.69 -0.75
N ALA A 353 14.95 23.58 -0.46
CA ALA A 353 13.63 23.27 -1.01
C ALA A 353 12.53 24.22 -0.50
N ILE A 354 12.64 24.71 0.74
CA ILE A 354 11.71 25.75 1.25
C ILE A 354 11.89 27.05 0.48
N LEU A 355 13.13 27.47 0.23
CA LEU A 355 13.41 28.70 -0.53
C LEU A 355 12.96 28.58 -1.99
N GLU A 356 13.19 27.43 -2.62
CA GLU A 356 12.68 27.14 -3.98
C GLU A 356 11.14 27.17 -4.02
N ALA A 357 10.48 26.61 -3.00
CA ALA A 357 9.03 26.71 -2.88
C ALA A 357 8.57 28.17 -2.79
N VAL A 358 9.16 28.94 -1.87
CA VAL A 358 8.86 30.36 -1.64
C VAL A 358 9.14 31.21 -2.89
N GLU A 359 10.16 30.88 -3.68
CA GLU A 359 10.43 31.57 -4.95
C GLU A 359 9.26 31.50 -5.92
N ARG A 360 8.51 30.39 -5.92
CA ARG A 360 7.38 30.18 -6.83
C ARG A 360 6.12 30.97 -6.45
N PHE A 361 5.89 31.24 -5.16
CA PHE A 361 4.67 31.92 -4.70
C PHE A 361 4.90 33.30 -4.06
N ALA A 362 6.13 33.60 -3.61
CA ALA A 362 6.51 34.87 -2.98
C ALA A 362 7.99 35.23 -3.28
N PRO A 363 8.37 35.46 -4.55
CA PRO A 363 9.77 35.66 -4.99
C PRO A 363 10.46 36.85 -4.30
N SER A 364 9.71 37.90 -3.97
CA SER A 364 10.23 39.09 -3.29
C SER A 364 10.75 38.85 -1.87
N HIS A 365 10.37 37.74 -1.24
CA HIS A 365 10.72 37.41 0.15
C HIS A 365 11.91 36.47 0.28
N VAL A 366 12.32 35.80 -0.80
CA VAL A 366 13.37 34.76 -0.82
C VAL A 366 14.71 35.28 -0.28
N THR A 367 15.18 36.43 -0.75
CA THR A 367 16.48 37.01 -0.35
C THR A 367 16.55 37.38 1.13
N ARG A 368 15.40 37.78 1.71
CA ARG A 368 15.28 38.06 3.16
C ARG A 368 15.25 36.74 3.95
N LEU A 369 14.48 35.77 3.48
CA LEU A 369 14.30 34.48 4.14
C LEU A 369 15.57 33.62 4.11
N ALA A 370 16.38 33.68 3.05
CA ALA A 370 17.61 32.92 2.93
C ALA A 370 18.60 33.14 4.08
N LYS A 371 18.55 34.32 4.72
CA LYS A 371 19.41 34.70 5.85
C LYS A 371 18.93 34.19 7.21
N LEU A 372 17.72 33.65 7.30
CA LEU A 372 17.14 33.17 8.55
C LEU A 372 17.47 31.70 8.83
N LYS A 373 17.19 31.26 10.06
CA LYS A 373 17.28 29.85 10.45
C LYS A 373 16.10 29.07 9.87
N LYS A 374 16.27 27.77 9.62
CA LYS A 374 15.26 26.92 8.96
C LYS A 374 13.87 27.00 9.61
N ALA A 375 13.81 27.01 10.94
CA ALA A 375 12.55 27.09 11.68
C ALA A 375 11.77 28.40 11.41
N ASP A 376 12.48 29.52 11.34
CA ASP A 376 11.88 30.83 11.04
C ASP A 376 11.43 30.89 9.57
N ILE A 377 12.22 30.33 8.65
CA ILE A 377 11.86 30.23 7.23
C ILE A 377 10.60 29.38 7.06
N ALA A 378 10.49 28.26 7.77
CA ALA A 378 9.35 27.36 7.66
C ALA A 378 8.04 28.00 8.17
N SER A 379 8.09 28.73 9.30
CA SER A 379 6.94 29.47 9.83
C SER A 379 6.51 30.62 8.90
N GLU A 380 7.47 31.35 8.35
CA GLU A 380 7.18 32.45 7.43
C GLU A 380 6.72 31.96 6.06
N ALA A 381 7.22 30.81 5.59
CA ALA A 381 6.76 30.15 4.38
C ALA A 381 5.30 29.70 4.49
N GLU A 382 4.86 29.18 5.65
CA GLU A 382 3.44 28.88 5.90
C GLU A 382 2.57 30.13 5.78
N ARG A 383 2.98 31.24 6.42
CA ARG A 383 2.24 32.51 6.37
C ARG A 383 2.12 33.06 4.95
N LEU A 384 3.19 32.94 4.17
CA LEU A 384 3.24 33.42 2.78
C LEU A 384 2.55 32.47 1.79
N ALA A 385 2.48 31.18 2.10
CA ALA A 385 1.79 30.19 1.27
C ALA A 385 0.27 30.26 1.44
N ASP A 386 -0.23 30.76 2.58
CA ASP A 386 -1.67 30.90 2.81
C ASP A 386 -2.32 31.82 1.76
N GLY A 387 -3.44 31.36 1.20
CA GLY A 387 -4.17 32.04 0.12
C GLY A 387 -3.53 31.97 -1.28
N THR A 388 -2.33 31.41 -1.44
CA THR A 388 -1.65 31.33 -2.76
C THR A 388 -2.07 30.12 -3.60
N GLY A 389 -2.64 29.09 -2.97
CA GLY A 389 -2.94 27.81 -3.65
C GLY A 389 -1.70 27.01 -4.04
N TRP A 390 -0.50 27.41 -3.59
CA TRP A 390 0.73 26.71 -3.92
C TRP A 390 0.75 25.30 -3.30
N MET A 391 1.29 24.35 -4.07
CA MET A 391 1.28 22.93 -3.73
C MET A 391 2.62 22.24 -4.04
N PRO A 392 3.11 21.34 -3.17
CA PRO A 392 4.26 20.49 -3.43
C PRO A 392 4.12 19.67 -4.73
N ALA A 393 5.25 19.38 -5.37
CA ALA A 393 5.29 18.69 -6.67
C ALA A 393 4.60 17.31 -6.66
N ILE A 394 4.59 16.60 -5.52
CA ILE A 394 3.92 15.29 -5.37
C ILE A 394 2.40 15.34 -5.58
N PHE A 395 1.78 16.52 -5.43
CA PHE A 395 0.35 16.73 -5.63
C PHE A 395 0.03 17.41 -6.97
N LYS A 396 1.04 17.83 -7.74
CA LYS A 396 0.80 18.33 -9.08
C LYS A 396 0.56 17.14 -10.01
N ALA A 397 -0.67 17.01 -10.51
CA ALA A 397 -0.94 16.12 -11.64
C ALA A 397 -0.12 16.61 -12.85
N GLU A 398 0.56 15.70 -13.55
CA GLU A 398 1.06 15.98 -14.91
C GLU A 398 -0.17 16.08 -15.83
N GLY A 399 -0.87 17.21 -15.78
CA GLY A 399 -1.92 17.52 -16.73
C GLY A 399 -1.33 17.85 -18.11
N PRO A 400 -2.09 17.67 -19.20
CA PRO A 400 -1.65 17.97 -20.57
C PRO A 400 -1.31 19.46 -20.83
N ASP A 401 -1.46 20.36 -19.86
CA ASP A 401 -1.15 21.79 -19.98
C ASP A 401 0.32 22.17 -19.81
N ALA A 402 1.24 21.19 -19.69
CA ALA A 402 2.69 21.44 -19.71
C ALA A 402 3.27 21.66 -21.12
N THR A 403 2.42 21.77 -22.16
CA THR A 403 2.81 22.26 -23.49
C THR A 403 2.02 23.53 -23.80
N GLN A 404 2.30 24.62 -23.09
CA GLN A 404 2.01 25.95 -23.61
C GLN A 404 2.95 26.22 -24.78
N ALA A 405 2.52 25.79 -25.97
CA ALA A 405 3.00 26.37 -27.21
C ALA A 405 2.59 27.86 -27.23
N GLU A 406 3.56 28.69 -27.59
CA GLU A 406 3.43 30.14 -27.74
C GLU A 406 2.17 30.51 -28.54
N PRO A 407 1.46 31.61 -28.19
CA PRO A 407 0.33 32.06 -28.98
C PRO A 407 0.84 32.57 -30.34
N GLN A 408 0.67 31.77 -31.38
CA GLN A 408 0.73 32.27 -32.74
C GLN A 408 -0.54 33.08 -33.00
N GLU A 409 -0.34 34.39 -33.19
CA GLU A 409 -1.31 35.33 -33.73
C GLU A 409 -1.96 34.72 -34.98
N GLN A 410 -3.26 34.44 -34.92
CA GLN A 410 -4.07 34.16 -36.10
C GLN A 410 -4.71 35.47 -36.55
N ASP A 411 -4.23 35.91 -37.70
CA ASP A 411 -4.70 37.04 -38.50
C ASP A 411 -6.16 36.79 -38.93
N ASP A 412 -7.02 37.78 -38.70
CA ASP A 412 -8.42 37.82 -39.12
C ASP A 412 -8.52 37.94 -40.65
N ALA A 413 -9.25 37.05 -41.29
CA ALA A 413 -9.98 37.35 -42.53
C ALA A 413 -11.21 36.44 -42.66
N PRO A 414 -12.43 36.98 -42.88
CA PRO A 414 -13.64 36.20 -43.05
C PRO A 414 -13.88 35.91 -44.55
N GLU A 415 -14.21 34.66 -44.88
CA GLU A 415 -14.96 34.37 -46.10
C GLU A 415 -16.33 33.82 -45.69
N ASP A 416 -17.35 34.65 -45.89
CA ASP A 416 -18.76 34.30 -45.91
C ASP A 416 -19.01 33.28 -47.04
N ALA A 417 -19.63 32.15 -46.69
CA ALA A 417 -20.36 31.32 -47.63
C ALA A 417 -21.72 30.97 -47.02
N GLU A 418 -22.74 31.68 -47.48
CA GLU A 418 -24.16 31.36 -47.34
C GLU A 418 -24.45 29.91 -47.80
N ALA A 419 -25.28 29.20 -47.05
CA ALA A 419 -26.64 28.80 -47.47
C ALA A 419 -27.11 27.56 -46.69
N THR A 420 -27.97 27.81 -45.72
CA THR A 420 -28.91 26.86 -45.13
C THR A 420 -30.00 26.47 -46.13
N ALA A 421 -30.27 25.18 -46.28
CA ALA A 421 -31.61 24.56 -46.19
C ALA A 421 -31.56 23.12 -46.71
N ASP A 422 -31.89 22.15 -45.87
CA ASP A 422 -32.95 21.20 -46.23
C ASP A 422 -33.62 20.62 -44.97
N GLU A 423 -34.94 20.72 -44.94
CA GLU A 423 -35.83 20.19 -43.90
C GLU A 423 -36.34 18.78 -44.28
N PRO A 424 -36.89 18.01 -43.32
CA PRO A 424 -37.08 16.57 -43.45
C PRO A 424 -38.50 16.17 -43.91
N ALA A 425 -38.64 15.01 -44.57
CA ALA A 425 -39.92 14.32 -44.67
C ALA A 425 -39.79 12.79 -44.89
N VAL A 426 -40.05 12.05 -43.81
CA VAL A 426 -40.86 10.83 -43.64
C VAL A 426 -41.31 10.07 -44.92
N ALA A 427 -41.04 8.76 -44.96
CA ALA A 427 -42.00 7.76 -45.46
C ALA A 427 -41.71 6.35 -44.89
N LEU A 428 -42.67 5.80 -44.15
CA LEU A 428 -42.87 4.37 -43.88
C LEU A 428 -43.52 3.72 -45.11
N ALA A 429 -42.98 2.60 -45.61
CA ALA A 429 -43.78 1.48 -46.17
C ALA A 429 -42.89 0.25 -46.49
N ALA A 430 -43.32 -0.90 -45.96
CA ALA A 430 -42.97 -2.29 -46.28
C ALA A 430 -41.57 -2.80 -45.90
#